data_AF-A0A8R7RD87-F1
#
_entry.id   AF-A0A8R7RD87-F1
#
_cell.length_a   1.000
_cell.length_b   1.000
_cell.length_c   1.000
_cell.angle_alpha   90.00
_cell.angle_beta   90.00
_cell.angle_gamma   90.00
#
_symmetry.space_group_name_H-M   'P 1'
#
loop_
_entity.id
_entity.type
_entity.pdbx_description
1 polymer ?
#
loop_
_entity_poly.entity_id
_entity_poly.type
_entity_poly.pdbx_seq_one_letter_code
_entity_poly.pdbx_strand_id
1 'polypeptide(L)'
;MLIDSCLEGQFSNEEGTDLMRLASRCLHYEPRERPNVRSLVLALASLQKDIESQSYDLMDKPRGGAFTLQSIHLSPLAEACSRKDLTAIHEHLETAGYKDDEGTANELSFQMWTNQMQATIDSKKKGDTAFRQKDFSMAIDCYSQFIDVGTMVSPTIYARRCLSYLMNDMPQEALDDAVQALAIFPTWPTAFYLQAAALFSLGKENEAREALKDGSAVETRSKGH
;
A
#
# COMPACT_ATOMS: atom_id res chain seq x y z
N MET A 1 -24.19 -33.15 2.79
CA MET A 1 -24.32 -31.90 2.00
C MET A 1 -22.96 -31.22 2.10
N LEU A 2 -22.25 -31.03 0.99
CA LEU A 2 -21.02 -30.22 1.00
C LEU A 2 -21.47 -28.76 1.02
N ILE A 3 -21.66 -28.20 2.21
CA ILE A 3 -21.88 -26.77 2.39
C ILE A 3 -20.54 -26.10 2.64
N ASP A 4 -20.38 -24.88 2.17
CA ASP A 4 -19.23 -24.05 2.53
C ASP A 4 -19.19 -23.91 4.05
N SER A 5 -18.03 -24.17 4.67
CA SER A 5 -17.82 -24.05 6.12
C SER A 5 -18.17 -22.66 6.66
N CYS A 6 -18.19 -21.62 5.82
CA CYS A 6 -18.61 -20.27 6.19
C CYS A 6 -20.14 -20.10 6.34
N LEU A 7 -20.93 -21.04 5.81
CA LEU A 7 -22.40 -21.03 5.88
C LEU A 7 -22.94 -21.97 6.97
N GLU A 8 -22.05 -22.69 7.65
CA GLU A 8 -22.38 -23.66 8.68
C GLU A 8 -22.95 -22.93 9.92
N GLY A 9 -24.23 -23.17 10.22
CA GLY A 9 -24.95 -22.53 11.32
C GLY A 9 -25.78 -21.27 10.96
N GLN A 10 -25.69 -20.77 9.72
CA GLN A 10 -26.47 -19.58 9.29
C GLN A 10 -27.87 -19.93 8.75
N PHE A 11 -28.05 -21.14 8.24
CA PHE A 11 -29.30 -21.62 7.66
C PHE A 11 -29.74 -22.93 8.32
N SER A 12 -31.04 -23.15 8.45
CA SER A 12 -31.56 -24.43 8.90
C SER A 12 -31.35 -25.51 7.83
N ASN A 13 -31.33 -26.79 8.23
CA ASN A 13 -31.23 -27.90 7.27
C ASN A 13 -32.38 -27.92 6.25
N GLU A 14 -33.57 -27.43 6.63
CA GLU A 14 -34.72 -27.30 5.75
C GLU A 14 -34.50 -26.20 4.70
N GLU A 15 -34.00 -25.05 5.13
CA GLU A 15 -33.66 -23.90 4.27
C GLU A 15 -32.55 -24.24 3.27
N GLY A 16 -31.52 -24.95 3.71
CA GLY A 16 -30.46 -25.44 2.82
C GLY A 16 -31.00 -26.43 1.77
N THR A 17 -31.96 -27.28 2.16
CA THR A 17 -32.59 -28.25 1.24
C THR A 17 -33.46 -27.52 0.20
N ASP A 18 -34.17 -26.48 0.61
CA ASP A 18 -34.98 -25.65 -0.28
C ASP A 18 -34.14 -24.85 -1.27
N LEU A 19 -33.00 -24.30 -0.82
CA LEU A 19 -32.04 -23.61 -1.68
C LEU A 19 -31.44 -24.56 -2.74
N MET A 20 -31.06 -25.77 -2.35
CA MET A 20 -30.57 -26.79 -3.29
C MET A 20 -31.64 -27.22 -4.29
N ARG A 21 -32.90 -27.35 -3.85
CA ARG A 21 -34.02 -27.66 -4.75
C ARG A 21 -34.25 -26.53 -5.75
N LEU A 22 -34.14 -25.28 -5.31
CA LEU A 22 -34.26 -24.09 -6.16
C LEU A 22 -33.12 -24.03 -7.19
N ALA A 23 -31.88 -24.24 -6.77
CA ALA A 23 -30.71 -24.27 -7.65
C ALA A 23 -30.83 -25.38 -8.71
N SER A 24 -31.26 -26.58 -8.33
CA SER A 24 -31.52 -27.68 -9.26
C SER A 24 -32.55 -27.29 -10.34
N ARG A 25 -33.66 -26.66 -9.93
CA ARG A 25 -34.69 -26.14 -10.85
C ARG A 25 -34.17 -25.06 -11.80
N CYS A 26 -33.25 -24.21 -11.37
CA CYS A 26 -32.58 -23.23 -12.25
C CYS A 26 -31.71 -23.89 -13.33
N LEU A 27 -31.15 -25.06 -13.04
CA LEU A 27 -30.25 -25.80 -13.91
C LEU A 27 -30.97 -26.78 -14.86
N HIS A 28 -32.32 -26.83 -14.83
CA HIS A 28 -33.08 -27.70 -15.72
C HIS A 28 -32.75 -27.44 -17.20
N TYR A 29 -32.63 -28.52 -17.98
CA TYR A 29 -32.30 -28.46 -19.39
C TYR A 29 -33.38 -27.72 -20.19
N GLU A 30 -34.66 -27.98 -19.90
CA GLU A 30 -35.78 -27.33 -20.57
C GLU A 30 -36.05 -25.92 -20.01
N PRO A 31 -36.03 -24.87 -20.84
CA PRO A 31 -36.26 -23.49 -20.38
C PRO A 31 -37.65 -23.26 -19.75
N ARG A 32 -38.64 -24.08 -20.12
CA ARG A 32 -40.02 -23.98 -19.61
C ARG A 32 -40.16 -24.48 -18.17
N GLU A 33 -39.28 -25.36 -17.73
CA GLU A 33 -39.27 -25.92 -16.39
C GLU A 33 -38.48 -25.04 -15.40
N ARG A 34 -37.70 -24.09 -15.92
CA ARG A 34 -36.94 -23.14 -15.10
C ARG A 34 -37.87 -22.16 -14.39
N PRO A 35 -37.63 -21.85 -13.11
CA PRO A 35 -38.35 -20.81 -12.42
C PRO A 35 -38.22 -19.46 -13.13
N ASN A 36 -39.30 -18.69 -13.19
CA ASN A 36 -39.22 -17.30 -13.63
C ASN A 36 -38.61 -16.42 -12.53
N VAL A 37 -38.11 -15.24 -12.92
CA VAL A 37 -37.41 -14.31 -12.01
C VAL A 37 -38.26 -13.92 -10.81
N ARG A 38 -39.58 -13.72 -10.99
CA ARG A 38 -40.48 -13.38 -9.86
C ARG A 38 -40.59 -14.53 -8.85
N SER A 39 -40.72 -15.76 -9.33
CA SER A 39 -40.76 -16.95 -8.48
C SER A 39 -39.44 -17.17 -7.74
N LEU A 40 -38.31 -16.85 -8.37
CA LEU A 40 -36.99 -16.89 -7.73
C LEU A 40 -36.86 -15.88 -6.60
N VAL A 41 -37.21 -14.61 -6.86
CA VAL A 41 -37.16 -13.55 -5.86
C VAL A 41 -38.05 -13.89 -4.66
N LEU A 42 -39.27 -14.40 -4.90
CA LEU A 42 -40.17 -14.81 -3.82
C LEU A 42 -39.61 -15.97 -2.99
N ALA A 43 -38.98 -16.96 -3.62
CA ALA A 43 -38.38 -18.09 -2.92
C ALA A 43 -37.11 -17.72 -2.14
N LEU A 44 -36.35 -16.73 -2.63
CA LEU A 44 -35.13 -16.25 -1.96
C LEU A 44 -35.45 -15.24 -0.84
N ALA A 45 -36.56 -14.51 -0.95
CA ALA A 45 -36.98 -13.54 0.06
C ALA A 45 -37.22 -14.18 1.44
N SER A 46 -37.70 -15.43 1.50
CA SER A 46 -37.88 -16.16 2.77
C SER A 46 -36.57 -16.63 3.40
N LEU A 47 -35.49 -16.69 2.63
CA LEU A 47 -34.16 -17.09 3.09
C LEU A 47 -33.30 -15.88 3.52
N GLN A 48 -33.74 -14.66 3.22
CA GLN A 48 -33.04 -13.44 3.58
C GLN A 48 -33.30 -13.11 5.06
N LYS A 49 -32.45 -13.62 5.96
CA LYS A 49 -32.62 -13.46 7.42
C LYS A 49 -31.92 -12.26 8.04
N ASP A 50 -30.90 -11.68 7.41
CA ASP A 50 -30.22 -10.49 7.92
C ASP A 50 -29.98 -9.44 6.82
N ILE A 51 -30.61 -8.29 7.05
CA ILE A 51 -30.22 -6.90 6.74
C ILE A 51 -29.93 -6.58 5.27
N GLU A 52 -30.76 -5.67 4.73
CA GLU A 52 -30.50 -4.88 3.52
C GLU A 52 -29.18 -4.10 3.66
N SER A 53 -28.05 -4.77 3.44
CA SER A 53 -26.81 -4.10 3.09
C SER A 53 -26.89 -3.76 1.61
N GLN A 54 -26.77 -2.48 1.27
CA GLN A 54 -26.89 -2.03 -0.12
C GLN A 54 -25.80 -2.71 -0.96
N SER A 55 -26.12 -3.09 -2.20
CA SER A 55 -25.31 -3.98 -3.05
C SER A 55 -23.85 -3.57 -3.30
N TYR A 56 -23.45 -2.35 -2.92
CA TYR A 56 -22.07 -1.88 -2.99
C TYR A 56 -21.22 -2.26 -1.77
N ASP A 57 -21.80 -2.66 -0.65
CA ASP A 57 -21.02 -3.13 0.52
C ASP A 57 -20.41 -4.53 0.26
N LEU A 58 -20.93 -5.25 -0.74
CA LEU A 58 -20.44 -6.56 -1.19
C LEU A 58 -19.40 -6.47 -2.32
N MET A 59 -19.29 -5.32 -2.97
CA MET A 59 -18.37 -5.08 -4.09
C MET A 59 -17.41 -3.96 -3.65
N ASP A 60 -16.30 -4.35 -3.02
CA ASP A 60 -15.22 -3.55 -2.45
C ASP A 60 -14.73 -2.39 -3.36
N LYS A 61 -15.55 -1.37 -3.50
CA LYS A 61 -15.28 -0.12 -4.22
C LYS A 61 -15.73 1.03 -3.34
N PRO A 62 -14.82 1.88 -2.84
CA PRO A 62 -15.21 3.02 -2.04
C PRO A 62 -15.98 4.03 -2.90
N ARG A 63 -17.17 4.43 -2.43
CA ARG A 63 -17.90 5.57 -3.00
C ARG A 63 -17.14 6.86 -2.76
N GLY A 64 -16.95 7.63 -3.84
CA GLY A 64 -16.74 9.07 -3.75
C GLY A 64 -17.98 9.72 -3.14
N GLY A 65 -17.87 10.11 -1.87
CA GLY A 65 -18.93 10.76 -1.11
C GLY A 65 -18.41 11.12 0.27
N ALA A 66 -17.89 12.35 0.39
CA ALA A 66 -17.55 13.05 1.62
C ALA A 66 -17.30 12.18 2.86
N PHE A 67 -16.11 11.57 2.95
CA PHE A 67 -15.59 11.09 4.22
C PHE A 67 -15.43 12.29 5.16
N THR A 68 -16.32 12.41 6.15
CA THR A 68 -15.99 13.14 7.37
C THR A 68 -14.76 12.46 7.95
N LEU A 69 -13.67 13.23 8.00
CA LEU A 69 -12.31 12.86 8.39
C LEU A 69 -12.24 12.56 9.89
N GLN A 70 -13.07 11.64 10.38
CA GLN A 70 -13.14 11.27 11.78
C GLN A 70 -12.38 9.96 11.98
N SER A 71 -11.07 10.15 12.18
CA SER A 71 -10.16 9.26 12.91
C SER A 71 -9.88 7.90 12.29
N ILE A 72 -9.26 7.88 11.10
CA ILE A 72 -8.20 6.87 10.90
C ILE A 72 -7.08 7.29 11.85
N HIS A 73 -6.73 6.45 12.83
CA HIS A 73 -5.57 6.69 13.69
C HIS A 73 -4.31 6.50 12.84
N LEU A 74 -3.96 7.53 12.07
CA LEU A 74 -2.78 7.54 11.21
C LEU A 74 -1.53 7.35 12.06
N SER A 75 -0.55 6.65 11.52
CA SER A 75 0.78 6.62 12.15
C SER A 75 1.39 8.02 12.11
N PRO A 76 2.34 8.34 13.01
CA PRO A 76 2.99 9.65 13.02
C PRO A 76 3.58 10.05 11.67
N LEU A 77 4.18 9.09 10.95
CA LEU A 77 4.72 9.31 9.61
C LEU A 77 3.62 9.60 8.58
N ALA A 78 2.49 8.89 8.63
CA ALA A 78 1.37 9.12 7.72
C ALA A 78 0.71 10.49 7.95
N GLU A 79 0.59 10.92 9.21
CA GLU A 79 0.10 12.25 9.57
C GLU A 79 1.06 13.35 9.10
N ALA A 80 2.37 13.16 9.27
CA ALA A 80 3.39 14.08 8.77
C ALA A 80 3.31 14.22 7.24
N CYS A 81 3.15 13.11 6.51
CA CYS A 81 3.00 13.12 5.05
C CYS A 81 1.69 13.80 4.61
N SER A 82 0.58 13.57 5.33
CA SER A 82 -0.70 14.24 5.10
C SER A 82 -0.61 15.76 5.23
N ARG A 83 0.13 16.24 6.24
CA ARG A 83 0.35 17.68 6.49
C ARG A 83 1.45 18.30 5.63
N LYS A 84 2.19 17.49 4.86
CA LYS A 84 3.43 17.89 4.19
C LYS A 84 4.46 18.47 5.16
N ASP A 85 4.51 17.95 6.38
CA ASP A 85 5.53 18.34 7.34
C ASP A 85 6.85 17.64 7.00
N LEU A 86 7.59 18.22 6.06
CA LEU A 86 8.84 17.64 5.57
C LEU A 86 9.88 17.47 6.69
N THR A 87 9.81 18.29 7.74
CA THR A 87 10.74 18.19 8.88
C THR A 87 10.41 16.94 9.71
N ALA A 88 9.14 16.73 10.03
CA ALA A 88 8.73 15.51 10.74
C ALA A 88 8.98 14.25 9.90
N ILE A 89 8.77 14.31 8.57
CA ILE A 89 9.11 13.18 7.68
C ILE A 89 10.61 12.90 7.71
N HIS A 90 11.46 13.93 7.69
CA HIS A 90 12.92 13.79 7.80
C HIS A 90 13.34 13.07 9.09
N GLU A 91 12.82 13.54 10.23
CA GLU A 91 13.10 12.93 11.54
C GLU A 91 12.65 11.48 11.61
N HIS A 92 11.49 11.15 11.01
CA HIS A 92 11.02 9.78 10.89
C HIS A 92 11.95 8.91 10.03
N LEU A 93 12.41 9.40 8.87
CA LEU A 93 13.31 8.66 7.98
C LEU A 93 14.73 8.50 8.56
N GLU A 94 15.16 9.42 9.42
CA GLU A 94 16.40 9.31 10.18
C GLU A 94 16.27 8.29 11.31
N THR A 95 15.19 8.39 12.11
CA THR A 95 14.92 7.50 13.27
C THR A 95 14.60 6.07 12.84
N ALA A 96 13.91 5.90 11.70
CA ALA A 96 13.63 4.60 11.12
C ALA A 96 14.91 3.83 10.77
N GLY A 97 16.08 4.51 10.78
CA GLY A 97 17.42 3.96 10.96
C GLY A 97 17.51 2.50 10.56
N TYR A 98 17.70 2.25 9.26
CA TYR A 98 17.71 0.91 8.68
C TYR A 98 18.89 0.12 9.26
N LYS A 99 18.64 -0.55 10.39
CA LYS A 99 19.57 -1.48 11.05
C LYS A 99 19.91 -2.68 10.14
N ASP A 100 19.15 -2.87 9.06
CA ASP A 100 19.33 -3.96 8.10
C ASP A 100 20.58 -3.77 7.22
N ASP A 101 21.13 -2.55 7.13
CA ASP A 101 22.37 -2.29 6.42
C ASP A 101 23.63 -2.67 7.24
N GLU A 102 23.51 -2.79 8.57
CA GLU A 102 24.63 -3.19 9.45
C GLU A 102 24.92 -4.69 9.36
N GLY A 103 23.88 -5.51 9.12
CA GLY A 103 24.02 -6.97 8.94
C GLY A 103 24.65 -7.37 7.60
N THR A 104 24.47 -6.55 6.55
CA THR A 104 25.09 -6.80 5.24
C THR A 104 26.55 -6.34 5.21
N ALA A 105 26.95 -5.42 6.10
CA ALA A 105 28.33 -4.93 6.19
C ALA A 105 29.30 -5.93 6.85
N ASN A 106 28.80 -6.83 7.71
CA ASN A 106 29.64 -7.72 8.52
C ASN A 106 29.90 -9.11 7.91
N GLU A 107 29.32 -9.44 6.74
CA GLU A 107 29.57 -10.69 6.04
C GLU A 107 30.10 -10.45 4.60
N LEU A 108 31.16 -9.64 4.46
CA LEU A 108 31.76 -9.33 3.16
C LEU A 108 33.29 -9.36 3.20
N SER A 109 33.85 -10.56 2.97
CA SER A 109 35.22 -10.78 2.49
C SER A 109 35.12 -11.90 1.43
N PHE A 110 35.89 -12.04 0.36
CA PHE A 110 37.19 -11.52 -0.09
C PHE A 110 37.04 -10.46 -1.21
N GLN A 111 35.79 -10.00 -1.42
CA GLN A 111 35.41 -9.19 -2.56
C GLN A 111 34.72 -7.87 -2.20
N MET A 112 35.48 -6.89 -1.72
CA MET A 112 35.21 -5.50 -2.12
C MET A 112 35.51 -5.28 -3.65
N TRP A 113 35.30 -6.28 -4.53
CA TRP A 113 36.17 -6.62 -5.68
C TRP A 113 35.84 -5.99 -7.03
N THR A 114 35.35 -4.76 -7.06
CA THR A 114 35.54 -3.84 -8.21
C THR A 114 35.56 -2.41 -7.69
N ASN A 115 36.37 -1.53 -8.29
CA ASN A 115 36.39 -0.10 -7.94
C ASN A 115 34.97 0.53 -7.98
N GLN A 116 34.08 -0.01 -8.81
CA GLN A 116 32.72 0.45 -9.00
C GLN A 116 31.79 0.09 -7.83
N MET A 117 31.93 -1.10 -7.24
CA MET A 117 31.18 -1.47 -6.03
C MET A 117 31.58 -0.58 -4.84
N GLN A 118 32.89 -0.31 -4.69
CA GLN A 118 33.38 0.56 -3.62
C GLN A 118 32.86 1.99 -3.79
N ALA A 119 32.92 2.54 -5.00
CA ALA A 119 32.37 3.86 -5.31
C ALA A 119 30.86 3.95 -5.01
N THR A 120 30.10 2.88 -5.28
CA THR A 120 28.66 2.80 -4.97
C THR A 120 28.41 2.93 -3.47
N ILE A 121 29.12 2.13 -2.66
CA ILE A 121 29.00 2.15 -1.20
C ILE A 121 29.40 3.51 -0.63
N ASP A 122 30.49 4.10 -1.13
CA ASP A 122 30.97 5.40 -0.67
C ASP A 122 30.00 6.53 -1.03
N SER A 123 29.37 6.46 -2.22
CA SER A 123 28.32 7.39 -2.62
C SER A 123 27.10 7.30 -1.70
N LYS A 124 26.65 6.09 -1.36
CA LYS A 124 25.58 5.88 -0.37
C LYS A 124 25.94 6.52 0.98
N LYS A 125 27.12 6.21 1.54
CA LYS A 125 27.55 6.75 2.84
C LYS A 125 27.63 8.27 2.85
N LYS A 126 28.11 8.86 1.75
CA LYS A 126 28.18 10.31 1.59
C LYS A 126 26.77 10.91 1.52
N GLY A 127 25.87 10.31 0.74
CA GLY A 127 24.46 10.70 0.65
C GLY A 127 23.74 10.62 2.00
N ASP A 128 23.95 9.56 2.76
CA ASP A 128 23.38 9.38 4.10
C ASP A 128 23.88 10.45 5.08
N THR A 129 25.15 10.85 4.95
CA THR A 129 25.73 11.91 5.77
C THR A 129 25.17 13.28 5.40
N ALA A 130 25.07 13.58 4.11
CA ALA A 130 24.45 14.80 3.59
C ALA A 130 22.99 14.90 4.04
N PHE A 131 22.23 13.80 3.93
CA PHE A 131 20.84 13.72 4.34
C PHE A 131 20.64 14.01 5.83
N ARG A 132 21.50 13.45 6.70
CA ARG A 132 21.49 13.74 8.15
C ARG A 132 21.85 15.20 8.44
N GLN A 133 22.76 15.77 7.67
CA GLN A 133 23.14 17.19 7.77
C GLN A 133 22.13 18.14 7.14
N LYS A 134 21.02 17.62 6.59
CA LYS A 134 20.00 18.38 5.85
C LYS A 134 20.55 19.13 4.62
N ASP A 135 21.70 18.67 4.09
CA ASP A 135 22.21 19.08 2.79
C ASP A 135 21.55 18.22 1.71
N PHE A 136 20.31 18.58 1.38
CA PHE A 136 19.46 17.79 0.48
C PHE A 136 19.96 17.83 -0.96
N SER A 137 20.60 18.90 -1.40
CA SER A 137 21.22 18.99 -2.73
C SER A 137 22.37 18.00 -2.87
N MET A 138 23.29 17.97 -1.91
CA MET A 138 24.38 16.99 -1.93
C MET A 138 23.85 15.55 -1.75
N ALA A 139 22.80 15.35 -0.96
CA ALA A 139 22.16 14.04 -0.81
C ALA A 139 21.61 13.53 -2.15
N ILE A 140 20.91 14.38 -2.91
CA ILE A 140 20.40 14.06 -4.25
C ILE A 140 21.53 13.63 -5.18
N ASP A 141 22.62 14.40 -5.24
CA ASP A 141 23.76 14.10 -6.12
C ASP A 141 24.37 12.73 -5.79
N CYS A 142 24.59 12.46 -4.50
CA CYS A 142 25.19 11.21 -4.05
C CYS A 142 24.27 10.00 -4.25
N TYR A 143 22.97 10.14 -4.00
CA TYR A 143 22.01 9.07 -4.26
C TYR A 143 21.80 8.83 -5.76
N SER A 144 21.87 9.88 -6.59
CA SER A 144 21.80 9.72 -8.04
C SER A 144 23.03 9.00 -8.58
N GLN A 145 24.24 9.35 -8.11
CA GLN A 145 25.44 8.59 -8.44
C GLN A 145 25.35 7.12 -8.02
N PHE A 146 24.77 6.82 -6.86
CA PHE A 146 24.53 5.42 -6.44
C PHE A 146 23.64 4.69 -7.46
N ILE A 147 22.53 5.32 -7.86
CA ILE A 147 21.54 4.74 -8.77
C ILE A 147 22.10 4.58 -10.18
N ASP A 148 22.80 5.59 -10.70
CA ASP A 148 23.38 5.61 -12.05
C ASP A 148 24.46 4.53 -12.23
N VAL A 149 25.21 4.23 -11.16
CA VAL A 149 26.19 3.14 -11.18
C VAL A 149 25.49 1.78 -11.30
N GLY A 150 24.28 1.63 -10.74
CA GLY A 150 23.39 0.49 -10.99
C GLY A 150 23.86 -0.86 -10.43
N THR A 151 24.97 -0.90 -9.66
CA THR A 151 25.49 -2.14 -9.07
C THR A 151 24.60 -2.68 -7.95
N MET A 152 23.84 -1.80 -7.29
CA MET A 152 22.95 -2.14 -6.18
C MET A 152 21.63 -1.39 -6.32
N VAL A 153 20.55 -2.00 -5.81
CA VAL A 153 19.22 -1.39 -5.77
C VAL A 153 18.78 -1.32 -4.31
N SER A 154 18.31 -0.14 -3.87
CA SER A 154 17.87 0.08 -2.49
C SER A 154 16.64 0.97 -2.46
N PRO A 155 15.48 0.48 -1.96
CA PRO A 155 14.26 1.29 -1.87
C PRO A 155 14.45 2.48 -0.90
N THR A 156 15.28 2.31 0.12
CA THR A 156 15.65 3.35 1.08
C THR A 156 16.29 4.57 0.43
N ILE A 157 17.17 4.35 -0.57
CA ILE A 157 17.84 5.45 -1.27
C ILE A 157 16.83 6.26 -2.07
N TYR A 158 15.90 5.59 -2.76
CA TYR A 158 14.78 6.26 -3.43
C TYR A 158 13.90 7.03 -2.44
N ALA A 159 13.58 6.47 -1.28
CA ALA A 159 12.80 7.18 -0.26
C ALA A 159 13.50 8.44 0.30
N ARG A 160 14.80 8.36 0.59
CA ARG A 160 15.58 9.51 1.10
C ARG A 160 15.80 10.56 0.02
N ARG A 161 16.04 10.14 -1.24
CA ARG A 161 16.16 11.06 -2.37
C ARG A 161 14.82 11.72 -2.70
N CYS A 162 13.71 10.99 -2.61
CA CYS A 162 12.34 11.52 -2.70
C CYS A 162 12.12 12.68 -1.71
N LEU A 163 12.41 12.47 -0.42
CA LEU A 163 12.28 13.57 0.55
C LEU A 163 13.23 14.73 0.24
N SER A 164 14.46 14.43 -0.20
CA SER A 164 15.43 15.46 -0.57
C SER A 164 14.93 16.30 -1.76
N TYR A 165 14.27 15.68 -2.75
CA TYR A 165 13.60 16.38 -3.84
C TYR A 165 12.45 17.26 -3.34
N LEU A 166 11.62 16.77 -2.41
CA LEU A 166 10.56 17.59 -1.80
C LEU A 166 11.13 18.81 -1.05
N MET A 167 12.24 18.65 -0.34
CA MET A 167 12.93 19.75 0.36
C MET A 167 13.52 20.80 -0.59
N ASN A 168 13.76 20.42 -1.85
CA ASN A 168 14.27 21.29 -2.90
C ASN A 168 13.18 21.72 -3.92
N ASP A 169 11.90 21.66 -3.53
CA ASP A 169 10.75 22.05 -4.37
C ASP A 169 10.67 21.33 -5.72
N MET A 170 11.10 20.05 -5.77
CA MET A 170 11.05 19.16 -6.94
C MET A 170 10.05 18.00 -6.73
N PRO A 171 8.73 18.28 -6.67
CA PRO A 171 7.75 17.27 -6.26
C PRO A 171 7.45 16.21 -7.33
N GLN A 172 7.77 16.46 -8.61
CA GLN A 172 7.57 15.48 -9.68
C GLN A 172 8.64 14.37 -9.59
N GLU A 173 9.89 14.77 -9.44
CA GLU A 173 11.03 13.87 -9.23
C GLU A 173 10.87 13.06 -7.94
N ALA A 174 10.33 13.69 -6.89
CA ALA A 174 9.99 13.00 -5.64
C ALA A 174 8.91 11.92 -5.84
N LEU A 175 7.88 12.19 -6.65
CA LEU A 175 6.84 11.22 -6.97
C LEU A 175 7.42 10.02 -7.72
N ASP A 176 8.29 10.27 -8.70
CA ASP A 176 8.94 9.22 -9.47
C ASP A 176 9.78 8.31 -8.56
N ASP A 177 10.54 8.89 -7.63
CA ASP A 177 11.31 8.13 -6.64
C ASP A 177 10.42 7.32 -5.68
N ALA A 178 9.28 7.86 -5.25
CA ALA A 178 8.33 7.11 -4.42
C ALA A 178 7.74 5.91 -5.17
N VAL A 179 7.45 6.07 -6.46
CA VAL A 179 6.99 4.97 -7.33
C VAL A 179 8.10 3.93 -7.54
N GLN A 180 9.36 4.34 -7.73
CA GLN A 180 10.48 3.40 -7.82
C GLN A 180 10.68 2.63 -6.51
N ALA A 181 10.56 3.28 -5.36
CA ALA A 181 10.63 2.61 -4.06
C ALA A 181 9.54 1.53 -3.91
N LEU A 182 8.31 1.81 -4.35
CA LEU A 182 7.21 0.83 -4.38
C LEU A 182 7.42 -0.28 -5.41
N ALA A 183 8.05 0.00 -6.54
CA ALA A 183 8.40 -1.03 -7.52
C ALA A 183 9.40 -2.05 -6.95
N ILE A 184 10.33 -1.58 -6.10
CA ILE A 184 11.33 -2.42 -5.44
C ILE A 184 10.74 -3.13 -4.22
N PHE A 185 9.94 -2.44 -3.41
CA PHE A 185 9.30 -2.99 -2.22
C PHE A 185 7.80 -2.62 -2.15
N PRO A 186 6.92 -3.42 -2.79
CA PRO A 186 5.50 -3.07 -2.96
C PRO A 186 4.68 -3.03 -1.67
N THR A 187 5.16 -3.65 -0.61
CA THR A 187 4.47 -3.72 0.69
C THR A 187 5.11 -2.79 1.72
N TRP A 188 5.66 -1.64 1.26
CA TRP A 188 6.35 -0.70 2.14
C TRP A 188 5.49 0.52 2.48
N PRO A 189 4.96 0.64 3.72
CA PRO A 189 4.09 1.76 4.09
C PRO A 189 4.74 3.13 3.91
N THR A 190 6.04 3.24 4.24
CA THR A 190 6.79 4.50 4.11
C THR A 190 6.79 5.03 2.67
N ALA A 191 6.93 4.16 1.67
CA ALA A 191 6.94 4.60 0.28
C ALA A 191 5.56 5.10 -0.19
N PHE A 192 4.46 4.47 0.25
CA PHE A 192 3.10 4.99 0.02
C PHE A 192 2.89 6.37 0.66
N TYR A 193 3.38 6.56 1.89
CA TYR A 193 3.25 7.84 2.57
C TYR A 193 4.08 8.95 1.89
N LEU A 194 5.30 8.64 1.42
CA LEU A 194 6.11 9.57 0.64
C LEU A 194 5.47 9.90 -0.72
N GLN A 195 4.86 8.90 -1.38
CA GLN A 195 4.09 9.11 -2.61
C GLN A 195 2.95 10.10 -2.36
N ALA A 196 2.21 9.95 -1.25
CA ALA A 196 1.16 10.88 -0.87
C ALA A 196 1.71 12.29 -0.63
N ALA A 197 2.83 12.44 0.08
CA ALA A 197 3.45 13.75 0.31
C ALA A 197 3.82 14.44 -1.02
N ALA A 198 4.39 13.71 -1.98
CA ALA A 198 4.70 14.24 -3.31
C ALA A 198 3.44 14.64 -4.09
N LEU A 199 2.40 13.81 -4.07
CA LEU A 199 1.11 14.10 -4.73
C LEU A 199 0.43 15.33 -4.11
N PHE A 200 0.49 15.53 -2.80
CA PHE A 200 -0.01 16.74 -2.14
C PHE A 200 0.78 18.00 -2.52
N SER A 201 2.08 17.87 -2.78
CA SER A 201 2.91 18.98 -3.28
C SER A 201 2.62 19.30 -4.74
N LEU A 202 2.17 18.32 -5.54
CA LEU A 202 1.69 18.50 -6.91
C LEU A 202 0.23 18.98 -7.01
N GLY A 203 -0.49 19.12 -5.88
CA GLY A 203 -1.90 19.49 -5.85
C GLY A 203 -2.87 18.37 -6.25
N LYS A 204 -2.39 17.12 -6.38
CA LYS A 204 -3.19 15.94 -6.72
C LYS A 204 -3.82 15.31 -5.47
N GLU A 205 -4.70 16.06 -4.80
CA GLU A 205 -5.21 15.67 -3.48
C GLU A 205 -5.94 14.32 -3.44
N ASN A 206 -6.70 13.98 -4.48
CA ASN A 206 -7.46 12.73 -4.50
C ASN A 206 -6.52 11.53 -4.55
N GLU A 207 -5.52 11.56 -5.44
CA GLU A 207 -4.50 10.52 -5.56
C GLU A 207 -3.68 10.40 -4.26
N ALA A 208 -3.36 11.53 -3.62
CA ALA A 208 -2.62 11.56 -2.38
C ALA A 208 -3.39 10.89 -1.21
N ARG A 209 -4.71 11.11 -1.12
CA ARG A 209 -5.55 10.47 -0.10
C ARG A 209 -5.67 8.97 -0.29
N GLU A 210 -5.75 8.49 -1.54
CA GLU A 210 -5.71 7.06 -1.84
C GLU A 210 -4.36 6.45 -1.45
N ALA A 211 -3.24 7.10 -1.78
CA ALA A 211 -1.91 6.64 -1.37
C ALA A 211 -1.75 6.56 0.16
N LEU A 212 -2.30 7.52 0.92
CA LEU A 212 -2.34 7.44 2.40
C LEU A 212 -3.14 6.23 2.90
N LYS A 213 -4.29 5.97 2.28
CA LYS A 213 -5.16 4.85 2.64
C LYS A 213 -4.47 3.51 2.35
N ASP A 214 -3.83 3.38 1.19
CA ASP A 214 -3.06 2.20 0.81
C ASP A 214 -1.89 1.96 1.78
N GLY A 215 -1.12 3.01 2.10
CA GLY A 215 -0.05 2.93 3.09
C GLY A 215 -0.54 2.47 4.46
N SER A 216 -1.68 2.98 4.93
CA SER A 216 -2.29 2.58 6.21
C SER A 216 -2.78 1.13 6.18
N ALA A 217 -3.36 0.70 5.07
CA ALA A 217 -3.80 -0.69 4.89
C ALA A 217 -2.62 -1.67 4.83
N VAL A 218 -1.47 -1.25 4.31
CA VAL A 218 -0.24 -2.07 4.33
C VAL A 218 0.37 -2.09 5.73
N GLU A 219 0.44 -0.94 6.42
CA GLU A 219 1.01 -0.84 7.76
C GLU A 219 0.26 -1.69 8.80
N THR A 220 -1.07 -1.69 8.74
CA THR A 220 -1.93 -2.50 9.63
C THR A 220 -1.73 -4.00 9.40
N ARG A 221 -1.56 -4.43 8.14
CA ARG A 221 -1.24 -5.83 7.81
C ARG A 221 0.12 -6.26 8.34
N SER A 222 1.14 -5.40 8.25
CA SER A 222 2.49 -5.71 8.73
C SER A 222 2.62 -5.81 10.26
N LYS A 223 1.73 -5.17 11.03
CA LYS A 223 1.72 -5.22 12.51
C LYS A 223 0.95 -6.41 13.09
N GLY A 224 0.22 -7.16 12.26
CA GLY A 224 -0.62 -8.28 12.68
C GLY A 224 0.07 -9.64 12.65
N HIS A 225 1.40 -9.70 12.55
CA HIS A 225 2.23 -10.91 12.55
C HIS A 225 3.29 -10.80 13.65
#